data_AF-A0A1W6WFL5-F1
#
_entry.id   AF-A0A1W6WFL5-F1
#
_cell.length_a   1.000
_cell.length_b   1.000
_cell.length_c   1.000
_cell.angle_alpha   90.00
_cell.angle_beta   90.00
_cell.angle_gamma   90.00
#
_symmetry.space_group_name_H-M   'P 1'
#
loop_
_entity.id
_entity.type
_entity.pdbx_description
1 polymer ?
#
loop_
_entity_poly.entity_id
_entity_poly.type
_entity_poly.pdbx_seq_one_letter_code
_entity_poly.pdbx_strand_id
1 'polypeptide(L)'
;MEHEKKSKIEMAILRHDMRHSANLVFSYLENGDTDKIRGMLQQYVQRLDHTVVANYCKNTAVNGVLTAAAEFAEKKKVQFQCRADVPKQLQVNEFELLTVLLNLLENAVNAAANVKEPEKRFVHVLMHPAKDKTILEITNSYAGTVTFSHETGLPESTRGEGHGYGLRSVQAFSRKSHATFDCEAEEGIFTVRMLLPL
;
A
#
# COMPACT_ATOMS: atom_id res chain seq x y z
N MET A 1 -16.45 -3.59 32.30
CA MET A 1 -15.86 -2.96 33.51
C MET A 1 -14.33 -2.86 33.46
N GLU A 2 -13.57 -3.93 33.28
CA GLU A 2 -12.09 -3.89 33.29
C GLU A 2 -11.50 -3.21 32.03
N HIS A 3 -12.10 -3.48 30.86
CA HIS A 3 -11.75 -2.84 29.59
C HIS A 3 -12.02 -1.33 29.57
N GLU A 4 -13.07 -0.86 30.26
CA GLU A 4 -13.38 0.57 30.41
C GLU A 4 -12.43 1.27 31.39
N LYS A 5 -12.02 0.60 32.47
CA LYS A 5 -10.99 1.13 33.38
C LYS A 5 -9.65 1.25 32.68
N LYS A 6 -9.25 0.24 31.91
CA LYS A 6 -8.03 0.26 31.09
C LYS A 6 -8.06 1.40 30.06
N SER A 7 -9.17 1.55 29.34
CA SER A 7 -9.36 2.64 28.37
C SER A 7 -9.33 4.04 29.02
N LYS A 8 -9.89 4.20 30.23
CA LYS A 8 -9.83 5.49 30.97
C LYS A 8 -8.42 5.84 31.42
N ILE A 9 -7.62 4.86 31.82
CA ILE A 9 -6.22 5.05 32.23
C ILE A 9 -5.38 5.42 31.00
N GLU A 10 -5.55 4.72 29.89
CA GLU A 10 -4.87 5.02 28.62
C GLU A 10 -5.20 6.45 28.14
N MET A 11 -6.48 6.86 28.20
CA MET A 11 -6.86 8.24 27.88
C MET A 11 -6.28 9.29 28.83
N ALA A 12 -6.06 8.93 30.11
CA ALA A 12 -5.45 9.84 31.07
C ALA A 12 -3.95 10.02 30.80
N ILE A 13 -3.24 8.94 30.47
CA ILE A 13 -1.84 8.96 30.06
C ILE A 13 -1.67 9.79 28.79
N LEU A 14 -2.51 9.56 27.77
CA LEU A 14 -2.46 10.33 26.54
C LEU A 14 -2.65 11.84 26.77
N ARG A 15 -3.64 12.23 27.59
CA ARG A 15 -3.86 13.65 27.93
C ARG A 15 -2.68 14.26 28.68
N HIS A 16 -2.04 13.49 29.57
CA HIS A 16 -0.86 13.92 30.30
C HIS A 16 0.29 14.21 29.33
N ASP A 17 0.57 13.28 28.42
CA ASP A 17 1.70 13.38 27.49
C ASP A 17 1.50 14.49 26.45
N MET A 18 0.27 14.68 25.97
CA MET A 18 -0.09 15.82 25.12
C MET A 18 0.13 17.16 25.83
N ARG A 19 -0.29 17.27 27.10
CA ARG A 19 -0.11 18.50 27.88
C ARG A 19 1.37 18.78 28.14
N HIS A 20 2.13 17.76 28.50
CA HIS A 20 3.57 17.88 28.70
C HIS A 20 4.27 18.39 27.43
N SER A 21 3.88 17.85 26.28
CA SER A 21 4.48 18.21 24.99
C SER A 21 4.09 19.61 24.54
N ALA A 22 2.85 20.03 24.77
CA ALA A 22 2.42 21.41 24.54
C ALA A 22 3.23 22.41 25.40
N ASN A 23 3.43 22.10 26.69
CA ASN A 23 4.23 22.94 27.57
C ASN A 23 5.70 23.05 27.11
N LEU A 24 6.26 21.96 26.59
CA LEU A 24 7.62 21.96 26.07
C LEU A 24 7.74 22.83 24.80
N VAL A 25 6.75 22.77 23.91
CA VAL A 25 6.67 23.65 22.73
C VAL A 25 6.54 25.11 23.15
N PHE A 26 5.69 25.43 24.13
CA PHE A 26 5.58 26.79 24.68
C PHE A 26 6.91 27.28 25.25
N SER A 27 7.61 26.45 26.03
CA SER A 27 8.91 26.82 26.58
C SER A 27 9.97 27.07 25.50
N TYR A 28 10.01 26.26 24.44
CA TYR A 28 10.92 26.51 23.32
C TYR A 28 10.52 27.76 22.52
N LEU A 29 9.22 28.07 22.43
CA LEU A 29 8.73 29.27 21.75
C LEU A 29 9.14 30.53 22.52
N GLU A 30 8.99 30.55 23.85
CA GLU A 30 9.43 31.65 24.71
C GLU A 30 10.94 31.90 24.62
N ASN A 31 11.72 30.82 24.45
CA ASN A 31 13.18 30.89 24.33
C ASN A 31 13.67 31.18 22.90
N GLY A 32 12.78 31.28 21.91
CA GLY A 32 13.15 31.47 20.50
C GLY A 32 13.84 30.26 19.85
N ASP A 33 13.76 29.08 20.48
CA ASP A 33 14.43 27.83 20.09
C ASP A 33 13.70 27.12 18.92
N THR A 34 13.53 27.83 17.81
CA THR A 34 12.73 27.40 16.65
C THR A 34 13.18 26.06 16.05
N ASP A 35 14.48 25.74 16.10
CA ASP A 35 15.01 24.47 15.59
C ASP A 35 14.63 23.27 16.46
N LYS A 36 14.55 23.46 17.78
CA LYS A 36 14.09 22.41 18.70
C LYS A 36 12.60 22.15 18.52
N ILE A 37 11.81 23.21 18.29
CA ILE A 37 10.38 23.08 17.93
C ILE A 37 10.24 22.27 16.64
N ARG A 38 11.01 22.60 15.60
CA ARG A 38 10.98 21.89 14.32
C ARG A 38 11.35 20.41 14.48
N GLY A 39 12.45 20.11 15.16
CA GLY A 39 12.89 18.72 15.39
C GLY A 39 11.88 17.90 16.22
N MET A 40 11.31 18.51 17.26
CA MET A 40 10.29 17.87 18.09
C MET A 40 9.00 17.60 17.30
N LEU A 41 8.52 18.57 16.51
CA LEU A 41 7.35 18.38 15.65
C LEU A 41 7.60 17.32 14.57
N GLN A 42 8.80 17.28 13.99
CA GLN A 42 9.19 16.22 13.04
C GLN A 42 9.17 14.83 13.68
N GLN A 43 9.73 14.68 14.88
CA GLN A 43 9.65 13.41 15.62
C GLN A 43 8.22 13.05 16.00
N TYR A 44 7.38 14.03 16.32
CA TYR A 44 5.96 13.84 16.59
C TYR A 44 5.22 13.33 15.35
N VAL A 45 5.44 13.97 14.20
CA VAL A 45 4.87 13.55 12.91
C VAL A 45 5.35 12.15 12.54
N GLN A 46 6.65 11.86 12.64
CA GLN A 46 7.20 10.52 12.37
C GLN A 46 6.61 9.45 13.29
N ARG A 47 6.42 9.74 14.58
CA ARG A 47 5.78 8.81 15.52
C ARG A 47 4.31 8.61 15.22
N LEU A 48 3.60 9.65 14.78
CA LEU A 48 2.22 9.54 14.33
C LEU A 48 2.15 8.72 13.03
N ASP A 49 3.04 8.95 12.07
CA ASP A 49 3.11 8.20 10.81
C ASP A 49 3.41 6.70 11.04
N HIS A 50 4.21 6.36 12.07
CA HIS A 50 4.44 4.97 12.46
C HIS A 50 3.33 4.34 13.33
N THR A 51 2.42 5.14 13.90
CA THR A 51 1.33 4.65 14.79
C THR A 51 -0.03 4.67 14.09
N VAL A 52 -0.19 5.44 13.01
CA VAL A 52 -1.35 5.37 12.14
C VAL A 52 -1.17 4.14 11.27
N VAL A 53 -1.91 3.07 11.57
CA VAL A 53 -2.25 2.08 10.54
C VAL A 53 -2.73 2.88 9.33
N ALA A 54 -1.93 2.93 8.28
CA ALA A 54 -2.20 3.77 7.12
C ALA A 54 -3.62 3.46 6.66
N ASN A 55 -4.53 4.44 6.81
CA ASN A 55 -5.95 4.22 6.61
C ASN A 55 -6.27 4.42 5.12
N TYR A 56 -5.78 3.48 4.32
CA TYR A 56 -5.97 3.44 2.88
C TYR A 56 -7.42 3.17 2.50
N CYS A 57 -8.15 2.32 3.23
CA CYS A 57 -9.57 2.06 2.96
C CYS A 57 -10.35 1.50 4.17
N LYS A 58 -11.68 1.44 4.06
CA LYS A 58 -12.57 0.97 5.13
C LYS A 58 -12.57 -0.55 5.32
N ASN A 59 -12.13 -1.33 4.34
CA ASN A 59 -11.98 -2.77 4.48
C ASN A 59 -10.67 -3.06 5.23
N THR A 60 -10.78 -3.61 6.45
CA THR A 60 -9.64 -3.81 7.35
C THR A 60 -8.59 -4.77 6.80
N ALA A 61 -9.00 -5.81 6.07
CA ALA A 61 -8.08 -6.80 5.53
C ALA A 61 -7.29 -6.24 4.35
N VAL A 62 -7.98 -5.58 3.41
CA VAL A 62 -7.33 -4.87 2.29
C VAL A 62 -6.43 -3.75 2.81
N ASN A 63 -6.87 -3.00 3.81
CA ASN A 63 -6.06 -1.97 4.45
C ASN A 63 -4.75 -2.52 5.03
N GLY A 64 -4.81 -3.68 5.69
CA GLY A 64 -3.62 -4.36 6.22
C GLY A 64 -2.63 -4.73 5.12
N VAL A 65 -3.10 -5.26 3.99
CA VAL A 65 -2.25 -5.58 2.84
C VAL A 65 -1.61 -4.34 2.23
N LEU A 66 -2.37 -3.25 2.06
CA LEU A 66 -1.85 -1.98 1.54
C LEU A 66 -0.81 -1.36 2.48
N THR A 67 -1.02 -1.46 3.80
CA THR A 67 -0.07 -1.02 4.83
C THR A 67 1.25 -1.81 4.73
N ALA A 68 1.17 -3.13 4.68
CA ALA A 68 2.35 -3.98 4.54
C ALA A 68 3.12 -3.70 3.24
N ALA A 69 2.41 -3.44 2.14
CA ALA A 69 3.03 -3.08 0.86
C ALA A 69 3.74 -1.72 0.91
N ALA A 70 3.15 -0.73 1.58
CA ALA A 70 3.77 0.58 1.78
C ALA A 70 5.06 0.49 2.61
N GLU A 71 5.04 -0.26 3.72
CA GLU A 71 6.24 -0.54 4.52
C GLU A 71 7.32 -1.28 3.72
N PHE A 72 6.91 -2.22 2.86
CA PHE A 72 7.84 -2.95 2.00
C PHE A 72 8.47 -2.03 0.95
N ALA A 73 7.68 -1.14 0.33
CA ALA A 73 8.15 -0.14 -0.62
C ALA A 73 9.13 0.83 0.03
N GLU A 74 8.83 1.31 1.24
CA GLU A 74 9.72 2.18 2.02
C GLU A 74 11.09 1.53 2.25
N LYS A 75 11.11 0.28 2.73
CA LYS A 75 12.36 -0.50 2.93
C LYS A 75 13.17 -0.65 1.64
N LYS A 76 12.51 -0.67 0.49
CA LYS A 76 13.12 -0.78 -0.84
C LYS A 76 13.44 0.57 -1.49
N LYS A 77 13.15 1.69 -0.81
CA LYS A 77 13.30 3.05 -1.33
C LYS A 77 12.50 3.26 -2.61
N VAL A 78 11.24 2.84 -2.60
CA VAL A 78 10.26 2.99 -3.68
C VAL A 78 9.16 3.91 -3.20
N GLN A 79 8.81 4.95 -3.97
CA GLN A 79 7.67 5.79 -3.64
C GLN A 79 6.37 5.01 -3.78
N PHE A 80 5.54 5.03 -2.73
CA PHE A 80 4.26 4.32 -2.73
C PHE A 80 3.13 5.34 -2.59
N GLN A 81 2.21 5.36 -3.56
CA GLN A 81 0.99 6.14 -3.50
C GLN A 81 -0.20 5.22 -3.64
N CYS A 82 -1.21 5.39 -2.79
CA CYS A 82 -2.41 4.59 -2.84
C CYS A 82 -3.65 5.46 -2.63
N ARG A 83 -4.62 5.27 -3.52
CA ARG A 83 -5.99 5.77 -3.39
C ARG A 83 -6.92 4.58 -3.42
N ALA A 84 -7.46 4.21 -2.27
CA ALA A 84 -8.37 3.09 -2.15
C ALA A 84 -9.72 3.54 -1.54
N ASP A 85 -10.80 3.28 -2.26
CA ASP A 85 -12.16 3.36 -1.76
C ASP A 85 -12.78 1.98 -1.94
N VAL A 86 -12.71 1.17 -0.89
CA VAL A 86 -13.15 -0.22 -0.93
C VAL A 86 -14.31 -0.36 0.06
N PRO A 87 -15.47 -0.89 -0.38
CA PRO A 87 -16.58 -1.16 0.53
C PRO A 87 -16.16 -2.18 1.60
N LYS A 88 -16.83 -2.15 2.75
CA LYS A 88 -16.53 -3.10 3.85
C LYS A 88 -16.72 -4.56 3.45
N GLN A 89 -17.59 -4.83 2.48
CA GLN A 89 -17.88 -6.15 1.96
C GLN A 89 -17.69 -6.15 0.44
N LEU A 90 -17.07 -7.21 -0.06
CA LEU A 90 -16.84 -7.44 -1.48
C LEU A 90 -17.57 -8.74 -1.86
N GLN A 91 -18.13 -8.81 -3.07
CA GLN A 91 -18.80 -10.03 -3.57
C GLN A 91 -17.84 -11.11 -4.10
N VAL A 92 -16.54 -11.00 -3.77
CA VAL A 92 -15.52 -11.99 -4.09
C VAL A 92 -15.00 -12.64 -2.82
N ASN A 93 -14.36 -13.80 -2.96
CA ASN A 93 -13.66 -14.43 -1.85
C ASN A 93 -12.53 -13.51 -1.37
N GLU A 94 -12.69 -12.93 -0.17
CA GLU A 94 -11.75 -11.96 0.38
C GLU A 94 -10.34 -12.54 0.52
N PHE A 95 -10.20 -13.80 0.97
CA PHE A 95 -8.89 -14.44 1.13
C PHE A 95 -8.15 -14.61 -0.20
N GLU A 96 -8.86 -15.01 -1.25
CA GLU A 96 -8.26 -15.12 -2.59
C GLU A 96 -7.90 -13.75 -3.16
N LEU A 97 -8.73 -12.72 -2.94
CA LEU A 97 -8.40 -11.36 -3.33
C LEU A 97 -7.17 -10.82 -2.61
N LEU A 98 -7.05 -11.04 -1.29
CA LEU A 98 -5.86 -10.63 -0.54
C LEU A 98 -4.60 -11.32 -1.05
N THR A 99 -4.71 -12.60 -1.42
CA THR A 99 -3.60 -13.35 -2.04
C THR A 99 -3.19 -12.73 -3.38
N VAL A 100 -4.16 -12.33 -4.21
CA VAL A 100 -3.92 -11.61 -5.46
C VAL A 100 -3.25 -10.25 -5.21
N LEU A 101 -3.77 -9.46 -4.28
CA LEU A 101 -3.22 -8.15 -3.93
C LEU A 101 -1.77 -8.25 -3.45
N LEU A 102 -1.47 -9.19 -2.54
CA LEU A 102 -0.11 -9.41 -2.05
C LEU A 102 0.86 -9.73 -3.19
N ASN A 103 0.48 -10.65 -4.08
CA ASN A 103 1.31 -11.02 -5.23
C ASN A 103 1.54 -9.83 -6.18
N LEU A 104 0.50 -9.05 -6.48
CA LEU A 104 0.62 -7.91 -7.40
C LEU A 104 1.47 -6.78 -6.79
N LEU A 105 1.26 -6.46 -5.52
CA LEU A 105 2.00 -5.41 -4.81
C LEU A 105 3.46 -5.79 -4.60
N GLU A 106 3.74 -7.05 -4.24
CA GLU A 106 5.11 -7.55 -4.12
C GLU A 106 5.85 -7.48 -5.46
N ASN A 107 5.19 -7.88 -6.56
CA ASN A 107 5.77 -7.78 -7.90
C ASN A 107 6.06 -6.32 -8.28
N ALA A 108 5.10 -5.42 -8.04
CA ALA A 108 5.21 -4.00 -8.35
C ALA A 108 6.39 -3.35 -7.61
N VAL A 109 6.49 -3.57 -6.29
CA VAL A 109 7.57 -3.02 -5.47
C VAL A 109 8.93 -3.60 -5.87
N ASN A 110 9.01 -4.91 -6.09
CA ASN A 110 10.26 -5.55 -6.49
C ASN A 110 10.74 -5.12 -7.88
N ALA A 111 9.82 -4.93 -8.83
CA ALA A 111 10.16 -4.43 -10.17
C ALA A 111 10.64 -2.97 -10.12
N ALA A 112 9.94 -2.11 -9.37
CA ALA A 112 10.33 -0.72 -9.16
C ALA A 112 11.68 -0.59 -8.47
N ALA A 113 11.97 -1.44 -7.48
CA ALA A 113 13.24 -1.44 -6.77
C ALA A 113 14.47 -1.69 -7.68
N ASN A 114 14.27 -2.34 -8.84
CA ASN A 114 15.33 -2.62 -9.80
C ASN A 114 15.66 -1.43 -10.72
N VAL A 115 14.86 -0.35 -10.71
CA VAL A 115 15.15 0.87 -11.46
C VAL A 115 16.39 1.56 -10.86
N LYS A 116 17.35 1.93 -11.71
CA LYS A 116 18.65 2.45 -11.26
C LYS A 116 18.51 3.78 -10.53
N GLU A 117 17.74 4.70 -11.10
CA GLU A 117 17.45 6.03 -10.55
C GLU A 117 16.41 5.95 -9.40
N PRO A 118 16.79 6.21 -8.12
CA PRO A 118 15.88 6.10 -6.99
C PRO A 118 14.64 7.01 -7.09
N GLU A 119 14.79 8.20 -7.67
CA GLU A 119 13.72 9.18 -7.88
C GLU A 119 12.66 8.74 -8.89
N LYS A 120 12.97 7.74 -9.74
CA LYS A 120 12.03 7.17 -10.71
C LYS A 120 11.31 5.93 -10.18
N ARG A 121 11.62 5.49 -8.95
CA ARG A 121 11.03 4.29 -8.36
C ARG A 121 9.66 4.62 -7.78
N PHE A 122 8.61 4.12 -8.40
CA PHE A 122 7.26 4.34 -7.90
C PHE A 122 6.36 3.10 -8.05
N VAL A 123 5.38 3.03 -7.15
CA VAL A 123 4.21 2.17 -7.22
C VAL A 123 2.98 3.02 -6.89
N HIS A 124 2.02 3.05 -7.80
CA HIS A 124 0.73 3.70 -7.63
C HIS A 124 -0.37 2.64 -7.61
N VAL A 125 -1.24 2.72 -6.60
CA VAL A 125 -2.38 1.82 -6.42
C VAL A 125 -3.66 2.62 -6.45
N LEU A 126 -4.57 2.26 -7.34
CA LEU A 126 -5.91 2.81 -7.40
C LEU A 126 -6.91 1.67 -7.21
N MET A 127 -7.77 1.78 -6.21
CA MET A 127 -8.88 0.84 -6.02
C MET A 127 -10.15 1.63 -5.74
N HIS A 128 -11.19 1.52 -6.55
CA HIS A 128 -12.42 2.28 -6.34
C HIS A 128 -13.63 1.61 -7.02
N PRO A 129 -14.85 1.83 -6.51
CA PRO A 129 -16.07 1.39 -7.17
C PRO A 129 -16.30 2.20 -8.45
N ALA A 130 -16.69 1.50 -9.52
CA ALA A 130 -17.13 2.05 -10.79
C ALA A 130 -18.40 1.32 -11.23
N LYS A 131 -19.56 1.96 -11.03
CA LYS A 131 -20.90 1.39 -11.30
C LYS A 131 -21.13 0.06 -10.54
N ASP A 132 -21.17 -1.05 -11.27
CA ASP A 132 -21.40 -2.43 -10.85
C ASP A 132 -20.09 -3.24 -10.78
N LYS A 133 -18.94 -2.57 -10.78
CA LYS A 133 -17.63 -3.19 -10.65
C LYS A 133 -16.74 -2.44 -9.66
N THR A 134 -15.73 -3.11 -9.14
CA THR A 134 -14.60 -2.48 -8.45
C THR A 134 -13.39 -2.53 -9.36
N ILE A 135 -12.79 -1.38 -9.62
CA ILE A 135 -11.54 -1.27 -10.38
C ILE A 135 -10.39 -1.40 -9.41
N LEU A 136 -9.44 -2.27 -9.73
CA LEU A 136 -8.09 -2.31 -9.16
C LEU A 136 -7.10 -2.01 -10.28
N GLU A 137 -6.27 -1.00 -10.09
CA GLU A 137 -5.15 -0.68 -10.97
C GLU A 137 -3.89 -0.53 -10.14
N ILE A 138 -2.83 -1.23 -10.54
CA ILE A 138 -1.50 -1.11 -9.93
C ILE A 138 -0.53 -0.76 -11.05
N THR A 139 0.14 0.39 -10.90
CA THR A 139 1.10 0.88 -11.87
C THR A 139 2.46 1.04 -11.19
N ASN A 140 3.52 0.53 -11.79
CA ASN A 140 4.87 0.66 -11.24
C ASN A 140 5.91 0.93 -12.32
N SER A 141 6.94 1.69 -11.95
CA SER A 141 8.16 1.76 -12.77
C SER A 141 8.83 0.39 -12.83
N TYR A 142 9.49 0.05 -13.93
CA TYR A 142 10.36 -1.12 -14.03
C TYR A 142 11.59 -0.82 -14.89
N ALA A 143 12.59 -1.70 -14.83
CA ALA A 143 13.79 -1.63 -15.67
C ALA A 143 13.88 -2.84 -16.59
N GLY A 144 14.41 -2.62 -17.80
CA GLY A 144 14.60 -3.66 -18.81
C GLY A 144 13.42 -3.77 -19.78
N THR A 145 13.25 -4.95 -20.36
CA THR A 145 12.19 -5.27 -21.32
C THR A 145 11.28 -6.34 -20.75
N VAL A 146 9.97 -6.20 -20.98
CA VAL A 146 8.97 -7.22 -20.65
C VAL A 146 8.57 -7.92 -21.94
N THR A 147 8.74 -9.24 -22.00
CA THR A 147 8.20 -10.08 -23.07
C THR A 147 6.92 -10.74 -22.59
N PHE A 148 5.92 -10.81 -23.45
CA PHE A 148 4.64 -11.45 -23.14
C PHE A 148 4.56 -12.79 -23.87
N SER A 149 4.15 -13.83 -23.14
CA SER A 149 3.92 -15.16 -23.69
C SER A 149 2.72 -15.15 -24.64
N HIS A 150 2.92 -15.60 -25.88
CA HIS A 150 1.83 -15.75 -26.86
C HIS A 150 0.75 -16.74 -26.43
N GLU A 151 1.07 -17.73 -25.60
CA GLU A 151 0.12 -18.75 -25.14
C GLU A 151 -0.77 -18.26 -23.99
N THR A 152 -0.19 -17.48 -23.07
CA THR A 152 -0.88 -17.09 -21.82
C THR A 152 -1.32 -15.63 -21.79
N GLY A 153 -0.73 -14.78 -22.65
CA GLY A 153 -0.91 -13.33 -22.63
C GLY A 153 -0.29 -12.64 -21.41
N LEU A 154 0.58 -13.34 -20.67
CA LEU A 154 1.20 -12.82 -19.44
C LEU A 154 2.70 -12.53 -19.64
N PRO A 155 3.28 -11.60 -18.85
CA PRO A 155 4.72 -11.40 -18.78
C PRO A 155 5.47 -12.69 -18.51
N GLU A 156 6.49 -12.96 -19.31
CA GLU A 156 7.42 -14.05 -19.05
C GLU A 156 8.33 -13.69 -17.87
N SER A 157 8.50 -14.63 -16.94
CA SER A 157 9.38 -14.39 -15.82
C SER A 157 10.83 -14.50 -16.26
N THR A 158 11.59 -13.42 -16.08
CA THR A 158 13.04 -13.40 -16.28
C THR A 158 13.82 -13.95 -15.08
N ARG A 159 13.12 -14.41 -14.02
CA ARG A 159 13.71 -14.82 -12.73
C ARG A 159 14.01 -16.33 -12.60
N GLY A 160 13.92 -17.10 -13.68
CA GLY A 160 14.26 -18.54 -13.70
C GLY A 160 13.11 -19.48 -13.30
N GLU A 161 13.40 -20.78 -13.19
CA GLU A 161 12.41 -21.81 -12.81
C GLU A 161 11.84 -21.55 -11.42
N GLY A 162 10.51 -21.59 -11.29
CA GLY A 162 9.83 -21.32 -10.02
C GLY A 162 9.17 -19.93 -9.92
N HIS A 163 9.47 -19.03 -10.87
CA HIS A 163 8.93 -17.68 -10.89
C HIS A 163 8.05 -17.44 -12.13
N GLY A 164 6.94 -16.69 -11.95
CA GLY A 164 5.87 -16.56 -12.95
C GLY A 164 4.50 -17.13 -12.51
N TYR A 165 4.43 -17.81 -11.36
CA TYR A 165 3.16 -18.32 -10.82
C TYR A 165 2.24 -17.23 -10.28
N GLY A 166 2.77 -16.08 -9.85
CA GLY A 166 1.98 -14.99 -9.29
C GLY A 166 0.90 -14.52 -10.27
N LEU A 167 1.28 -14.10 -11.48
CA LEU A 167 0.31 -13.65 -12.48
C LEU A 167 -0.58 -14.80 -13.02
N ARG A 168 -0.09 -16.04 -13.03
CA ARG A 168 -0.93 -17.21 -13.35
C ARG A 168 -2.00 -17.44 -12.29
N SER A 169 -1.69 -17.28 -11.00
CA SER A 169 -2.69 -17.34 -9.92
C SER A 169 -3.68 -16.18 -9.99
N VAL A 170 -3.24 -14.99 -10.40
CA VAL A 170 -4.11 -13.83 -10.64
C VAL A 170 -5.07 -14.12 -11.79
N GLN A 171 -4.59 -14.73 -12.88
CA GLN A 171 -5.41 -15.15 -14.01
C GLN A 171 -6.38 -16.29 -13.64
N ALA A 172 -5.98 -17.22 -12.78
CA ALA A 172 -6.88 -18.27 -12.27
C ALA A 172 -7.98 -17.68 -11.39
N PHE A 173 -7.64 -16.74 -10.50
CA PHE A 173 -8.60 -16.01 -9.67
C PHE A 173 -9.57 -15.20 -10.53
N SER A 174 -9.09 -14.51 -11.57
CA SER A 174 -9.97 -13.70 -12.43
C SER A 174 -11.01 -14.56 -13.15
N ARG A 175 -10.61 -15.73 -13.67
CA ARG A 175 -11.55 -16.69 -14.26
C ARG A 175 -12.59 -17.20 -13.26
N LYS A 176 -12.16 -17.53 -12.03
CA LYS A 176 -13.05 -18.06 -10.98
C LYS A 176 -14.03 -17.02 -10.44
N SER A 177 -13.59 -15.77 -10.32
CA SER A 177 -14.37 -14.65 -9.78
C SER A 177 -15.16 -13.88 -10.84
N HIS A 178 -15.11 -14.32 -12.11
CA HIS A 178 -15.65 -13.60 -13.26
C HIS A 178 -15.10 -12.17 -13.39
N ALA A 179 -13.92 -11.91 -12.83
CA ALA A 179 -13.23 -10.65 -12.97
C ALA A 179 -12.54 -10.57 -14.33
N THR A 180 -12.42 -9.36 -14.87
CA THR A 180 -11.55 -9.11 -16.03
C THR A 180 -10.16 -8.76 -15.51
N PHE A 181 -9.13 -9.33 -16.12
CA PHE A 181 -7.74 -9.06 -15.79
C PHE A 181 -6.99 -8.68 -17.07
N ASP A 182 -6.17 -7.65 -16.98
CA ASP A 182 -5.33 -7.15 -18.05
C ASP A 182 -4.00 -6.63 -17.49
N CYS A 183 -2.95 -6.68 -18.30
CA CYS A 183 -1.68 -6.07 -17.95
C CYS A 183 -0.89 -5.65 -19.19
N GLU A 184 -0.21 -4.52 -19.08
CA GLU A 184 0.58 -3.90 -20.15
C GLU A 184 1.93 -3.40 -19.63
N ALA A 185 2.89 -3.28 -20.54
CA ALA A 185 4.20 -2.73 -20.25
C ALA A 185 4.58 -1.74 -21.36
N GLU A 186 4.69 -0.46 -21.03
CA GLU A 186 4.98 0.60 -21.99
C GLU A 186 5.89 1.65 -21.33
N GLU A 187 6.92 2.11 -22.06
CA GLU A 187 7.80 3.21 -21.64
C GLU A 187 8.41 3.08 -20.23
N GLY A 188 8.70 1.85 -19.77
CA GLY A 188 9.26 1.60 -18.44
C GLY A 188 8.23 1.65 -17.30
N ILE A 189 6.94 1.64 -17.65
CA ILE A 189 5.80 1.55 -16.75
C ILE A 189 5.07 0.23 -16.99
N PHE A 190 4.86 -0.52 -15.92
CA PHE A 190 4.06 -1.74 -15.93
C PHE A 190 2.74 -1.46 -15.24
N THR A 191 1.63 -1.79 -15.90
CA THR A 191 0.29 -1.56 -15.37
C THR A 191 -0.48 -2.87 -15.35
N VAL A 192 -1.09 -3.16 -14.20
CA VAL A 192 -2.02 -4.27 -14.01
C VAL A 192 -3.39 -3.69 -13.73
N ARG A 193 -4.41 -4.18 -14.43
CA ARG A 193 -5.81 -3.81 -14.23
C ARG A 193 -6.65 -5.04 -13.93
N MET A 194 -7.52 -4.91 -12.95
CA MET A 194 -8.52 -5.91 -12.63
C MET A 194 -9.87 -5.25 -12.38
N LEU A 195 -10.90 -5.77 -13.06
CA LEU A 195 -12.29 -5.39 -12.86
C LEU A 195 -12.99 -6.50 -12.09
N LEU A 196 -13.20 -6.29 -10.81
CA LEU A 196 -13.94 -7.21 -9.94
C LEU A 196 -15.44 -6.92 -10.08
N PRO A 197 -16.32 -7.92 -10.23
CA PRO A 197 -17.76 -7.69 -10.11
C PRO A 197 -18.09 -7.19 -8.69
N LEU A 198 -18.98 -6.21 -8.57
CA LEU A 198 -19.47 -5.69 -7.27
C LEU A 198 -20.53 -6.58 -6.65
#